data_AF-F7R1F4-F1
#
_entry.id   AF-F7R1F4-F1
#
_cell.length_a   1.000
_cell.length_b   1.000
_cell.length_c   1.000
_cell.angle_alpha   90.00
_cell.angle_beta   90.00
_cell.angle_gamma   90.00
#
_symmetry.space_group_name_H-M   'P 1'
#
loop_
_entity.id
_entity.type
_entity.pdbx_description
1 polymer ?
#
loop_
_entity_poly.entity_id
_entity_poly.type
_entity_poly.pdbx_seq_one_letter_code
_entity_poly.pdbx_strand_id
1 'polypeptide(L)' 'MPCGACQELFYQLNEANEDMEIMVNYEKRETVTLKELMPNWWGKERYAEAKSN' A
#
# COMPACT_ATOMS: atom_id res chain seq x y z
N MET A 1 1.92 4.45 12.78
CA MET A 1 1.53 3.26 11.97
C MET A 1 0.08 3.38 11.52
N PRO A 2 -0.23 3.27 10.20
CA PRO A 2 -1.61 3.30 9.71
C PRO A 2 -2.36 2.02 10.08
N CYS A 3 -3.66 2.11 10.37
CA CYS A 3 -4.51 0.93 10.60
C CYS A 3 -4.76 0.18 9.28
N GLY A 4 -5.25 -1.06 9.36
CA GLY A 4 -5.51 -1.89 8.18
C GLY A 4 -6.48 -1.26 7.17
N ALA A 5 -7.50 -0.54 7.65
CA ALA A 5 -8.43 0.17 6.78
C ALA A 5 -7.76 1.28 5.96
N CYS A 6 -6.81 2.02 6.55
CA CYS A 6 -6.05 3.03 5.82
C CYS A 6 -5.10 2.40 4.80
N GLN A 7 -4.45 1.28 5.14
CA GLN A 7 -3.56 0.56 4.22
C GLN A 7 -4.33 0.04 3.00
N GLU A 8 -5.49 -0.56 3.22
CA GLU A 8 -6.40 -1.01 2.14
C GLU A 8 -6.86 0.17 1.27
N LEU A 9 -7.26 1.28 1.89
CA LEU A 9 -7.70 2.47 1.16
C LEU A 9 -6.59 2.98 0.21
N PHE A 10 -5.33 3.05 0.66
CA PHE A 10 -4.24 3.52 -0.19
C PHE A 10 -4.06 2.66 -1.44
N TYR A 11 -4.19 1.34 -1.32
CA TYR A 11 -4.14 0.45 -2.46
C TYR A 11 -5.34 0.62 -3.41
N GLN A 12 -6.55 0.81 -2.86
CA GLN A 12 -7.75 1.03 -3.68
C GLN A 12 -7.73 2.35 -4.44
N LEU A 13 -7.03 3.37 -3.93
CA LEU A 13 -6.86 4.64 -4.64
C LEU A 13 -5.95 4.49 -5.86
N ASN A 14 -4.84 3.76 -5.73
CA ASN A 14 -3.91 3.49 -6.82
C ASN A 14 -3.00 2.31 -6.45
N GLU A 15 -2.90 1.30 -7.33
CA GLU A 15 -2.01 0.16 -7.14
C GLU A 15 -0.54 0.56 -7.01
N ALA A 16 -0.11 1.63 -7.70
CA ALA A 16 1.26 2.15 -7.62
C ALA A 16 1.62 2.70 -6.23
N ASN A 17 0.64 2.90 -5.34
CA ASN A 17 0.90 3.28 -3.95
C ASN A 17 1.59 2.17 -3.15
N GLU A 18 1.76 0.96 -3.71
CA GLU A 18 2.57 -0.09 -3.09
C GLU A 18 3.99 0.36 -2.76
N ASP A 19 4.56 1.27 -3.57
CA ASP A 19 5.89 1.87 -3.40
C ASP A 19 5.87 3.20 -2.63
N MET A 20 4.70 3.68 -2.19
CA MET A 20 4.59 4.90 -1.40
C MET A 20 5.30 4.73 -0.05
N GLU A 21 6.13 5.71 0.31
CA GLU A 21 6.78 5.77 1.62
C GLU A 21 5.87 6.41 2.68
N ILE A 22 5.69 5.71 3.79
CA ILE A 22 4.91 6.14 4.95
C ILE A 22 5.88 6.37 6.10
N MET A 23 5.95 7.62 6.59
CA MET A 23 6.76 7.96 7.74
C MET A 23 6.15 7.37 9.02
N VAL A 24 6.90 6.48 9.68
CA VAL A 24 6.46 5.78 10.89
C VAL A 24 7.19 6.27 12.14
N ASN A 25 8.37 6.86 11.95
CA ASN A 25 9.14 7.51 13.00
C ASN A 25 9.68 8.85 12.49
N TYR A 26 9.13 9.95 13.00
CA TYR A 26 9.53 11.30 12.57
C TYR A 26 10.94 11.67 13.04
N GLU A 27 11.29 11.35 14.29
CA GLU A 27 12.57 11.72 14.89
C GLU A 27 13.74 11.04 14.16
N LYS A 28 13.58 9.75 13.86
CA LYS A 28 14.59 8.96 13.14
C LYS A 28 14.47 9.06 11.61
N ARG A 29 13.45 9.74 11.10
CA ARG A 29 13.11 9.79 9.67
C ARG A 29 12.95 8.40 9.05
N GLU A 30 12.42 7.44 9.81
CA GLU A 30 12.19 6.08 9.31
C GLU A 30 10.88 6.03 8.52
N THR A 31 10.98 5.49 7.32
CA THR A 31 9.87 5.21 6.41
C THR A 31 9.70 3.71 6.23
N VAL A 32 8.50 3.30 5.86
CA VAL A 32 8.17 1.96 5.37
C VAL A 32 7.29 2.11 4.15
N THR A 33 7.40 1.19 3.21
CA THR A 33 6.52 1.14 2.04
C THR A 33 5.18 0.50 2.37
N LEU A 34 4.13 0.81 1.61
CA LEU A 34 2.83 0.18 1.79
C LEU A 34 2.88 -1.34 1.53
N LYS A 35 3.70 -1.81 0.59
CA LYS A 35 3.93 -3.25 0.33
C LYS A 35 4.59 -3.97 1.50
N GLU A 36 5.43 -3.30 2.29
CA GLU A 36 6.01 -3.88 3.51
C GLU A 36 4.97 -4.05 4.62
N LEU A 37 3.98 -3.15 4.67
CA LEU A 37 2.91 -3.19 5.67
C LEU A 37 1.83 -4.21 5.36
N MET A 38 1.51 -4.40 4.09
CA MET A 38 0.50 -5.36 3.62
C MET A 38 1.07 -6.19 2.47
N PRO A 39 1.98 -7.15 2.78
CA PRO A 39 2.53 -8.04 1.78
C PRO A 39 1.44 -8.94 1.21
N ASN A 40 1.49 -9.19 -0.10
CA ASN A 40 0.51 -10.02 -0.82
C ASN A 40 -0.93 -9.50 -0.77
N TRP A 41 -1.12 -8.19 -0.99
CA TRP A 41 -2.44 -7.60 -1.06
C TRP A 41 -3.35 -8.31 -2.08
N TRP A 42 -4.50 -8.76 -1.60
CA TRP A 42 -5.49 -9.54 -2.37
C TRP A 42 -6.07 -8.78 -3.57
N GLY A 43 -6.05 -7.45 -3.56
CA GLY A 43 -6.56 -6.63 -4.67
C GLY A 43 -5.72 -6.71 -5.95
N LYS A 44 -4.50 -7.25 -5.91
CA LYS A 44 -3.62 -7.36 -7.10
C LYS A 44 -4.26 -8.18 -8.23
N GLU A 45 -4.97 -9.26 -7.90
CA GLU A 45 -5.68 -10.07 -8.90
C GLU A 45 -6.77 -9.25 -9.60
N ARG A 46 -7.53 -8.45 -8.84
CA ARG A 46 -8.57 -7.57 -9.38
C ARG A 46 -8.02 -6.50 -10.32
N TYR A 47 -6.86 -5.91 -10.00
CA TYR A 47 -6.21 -4.94 -10.89
C TYR A 47 -5.67 -5.60 -12.15
N ALA A 48 -5.11 -6.80 -12.04
CA ALA A 48 -4.64 -7.57 -13.20
C ALA A 48 -5.81 -7.89 -14.16
N GLU A 49 -6.94 -8.34 -13.63
CA GLU A 49 -8.16 -8.58 -14.41
C GLU A 49 -8.69 -7.29 -15.08
N ALA A 50 -8.77 -6.19 -14.33
CA ALA A 50 -9.27 -4.91 -14.84
C ALA A 50 -8.42 -4.34 -15.99
N LYS A 51 -7.09 -4.57 -15.97
CA LYS A 51 -6.16 -4.16 -17.04
C LYS A 51 -6.20 -5.05 -18.28
N SER A 52 -6.78 -6.25 -18.17
CA SER A 52 -6.85 -7.23 -19.26
C SER A 52 -8.08 -7.07 -20.18
N ASN A 53 -9.03 -6.22 -19.79
CA ASN A 53 -10.21 -5.82 -20.57
C ASN A 53 -9.97 -4.50 -21.30
#